data_AF-A0A167P659-F1
#
_entry.id   AF-A0A167P659-F1
#
_cell.length_a   1.000
_cell.length_b   1.000
_cell.length_c   1.000
_cell.angle_alpha   90.00
_cell.angle_beta   90.00
_cell.angle_gamma   90.00
#
_symmetry.space_group_name_H-M   'P 1'
#
loop_
_entity.id
_entity.type
_entity.pdbx_description
1 polymer ?
#
loop_
_entity_poly.entity_id
_entity_poly.type
_entity_poly.pdbx_seq_one_letter_code
_entity_poly.pdbx_strand_id
1 'polypeptide(L)'
;MEKVSIFVDVQNVYYTTRSAFKRNFDYNKFWALATKERTVVNAYAYAINRGDEKQRQFQNILRAIGFDVKLKPFIQRSDGTAKGDWDVGITIDVLECAKESDIIILVSGDGDFDILASTVKEKFGTQVEVYGVEALTAKSLIDAATRYNPIEGELLL
;
A
#
# COMPACT_ATOMS: atom_id res chain seq x y z
N MET A 1 -9.03 -11.73 17.89
CA MET A 1 -9.21 -10.91 16.69
C MET A 1 -7.83 -10.44 16.30
N GLU A 2 -7.37 -10.78 15.09
CA GLU A 2 -6.00 -10.47 14.65
C GLU A 2 -5.82 -8.97 14.50
N LYS A 3 -4.68 -8.45 14.95
CA LYS A 3 -4.27 -7.06 14.79
C LYS A 3 -3.63 -6.86 13.42
N VAL A 4 -4.18 -5.95 12.64
CA VAL A 4 -3.70 -5.66 11.28
C VAL A 4 -3.21 -4.22 11.17
N SER A 5 -2.06 -4.04 10.51
CA SER A 5 -1.59 -2.73 10.07
C SER A 5 -1.49 -2.68 8.54
N ILE A 6 -2.02 -1.62 7.93
CA ILE A 6 -2.22 -1.51 6.48
C ILE A 6 -1.38 -0.38 5.91
N PHE A 7 -0.66 -0.63 4.82
CA PHE A 7 0.26 0.30 4.18
C PHE A 7 -0.01 0.32 2.67
N VAL A 8 -0.50 1.45 2.16
CA VAL A 8 -0.89 1.56 0.75
C VAL A 8 0.02 2.50 -0.01
N ASP A 9 0.80 1.97 -0.95
CA ASP A 9 1.47 2.79 -1.96
C ASP A 9 0.46 3.22 -3.02
N VAL A 10 -0.10 4.41 -2.82
CA VAL A 10 -1.16 4.95 -3.69
C VAL A 10 -0.65 5.14 -5.12
N GLN A 11 0.63 5.47 -5.31
CA GLN A 11 1.16 5.68 -6.66
C GLN A 11 1.33 4.36 -7.39
N ASN A 12 1.94 3.36 -6.75
CA ASN A 12 2.12 2.04 -7.34
C ASN A 12 0.76 1.43 -7.72
N VAL A 13 -0.21 1.46 -6.81
CA VAL A 13 -1.58 0.99 -7.07
C VAL A 13 -2.21 1.73 -8.25
N TYR A 14 -2.17 3.07 -8.26
CA TYR A 14 -2.77 3.85 -9.36
C TYR A 14 -2.17 3.49 -10.72
N TYR A 15 -0.85 3.43 -10.84
CA TYR A 15 -0.19 3.18 -12.11
C TYR A 15 -0.42 1.74 -12.58
N THR A 16 -0.34 0.76 -11.68
CA THR A 16 -0.50 -0.66 -12.04
C THR A 16 -1.93 -0.98 -12.45
N THR A 17 -2.96 -0.53 -11.71
CA THR A 17 -4.36 -0.79 -12.10
C THR A 17 -4.75 -0.09 -13.39
N ARG A 18 -4.25 1.14 -13.61
CA ARG A 18 -4.46 1.86 -14.88
C ARG A 18 -3.74 1.22 -16.05
N SER A 19 -2.56 0.66 -15.83
CA SER A 19 -1.81 -0.03 -16.86
C SER A 19 -2.51 -1.31 -17.29
N ALA A 20 -2.79 -2.21 -16.34
CA ALA A 20 -3.33 -3.54 -16.60
C ALA A 20 -4.83 -3.55 -16.96
N PHE A 21 -5.65 -2.74 -16.27
CA PHE A 21 -7.11 -2.84 -16.36
C PHE A 21 -7.80 -1.58 -16.88
N LYS A 22 -7.08 -0.46 -17.03
CA LYS A 22 -7.64 0.87 -17.33
C LYS A 22 -8.66 1.37 -16.28
N ARG A 23 -8.74 0.72 -15.12
CA ARG A 23 -9.68 0.98 -14.03
C ARG A 23 -8.98 1.55 -12.79
N ASN A 24 -9.76 2.15 -11.90
CA ASN A 24 -9.28 2.61 -10.60
C ASN A 24 -9.39 1.49 -9.56
N PHE A 25 -8.56 1.54 -8.52
CA PHE A 25 -8.70 0.69 -7.36
C PHE A 25 -9.89 1.11 -6.48
N ASP A 26 -10.69 0.14 -6.01
CA ASP A 26 -11.78 0.38 -5.07
C ASP A 26 -11.27 0.27 -3.62
N TYR A 27 -10.93 1.41 -3.04
CA TYR A 27 -10.45 1.50 -1.65
C TYR A 27 -11.52 1.13 -0.61
N ASN A 28 -12.81 1.32 -0.90
CA ASN A 28 -13.88 0.94 0.04
C ASN A 28 -14.02 -0.57 0.09
N LYS A 29 -14.04 -1.21 -1.08
CA LYS A 29 -14.11 -2.66 -1.17
C LYS A 29 -12.87 -3.33 -0.58
N PHE A 30 -11.69 -2.79 -0.88
CA PHE A 30 -10.44 -3.21 -0.26
C PHE A 30 -10.51 -3.13 1.26
N TRP A 31 -10.90 -1.97 1.81
CA TRP A 31 -11.02 -1.79 3.25
C TRP A 31 -11.93 -2.84 3.88
N ALA A 32 -13.15 -3.00 3.34
CA ALA A 32 -14.12 -3.96 3.86
C ALA A 32 -13.59 -5.41 3.90
N LEU A 33 -12.78 -5.81 2.91
CA LEU A 33 -12.16 -7.14 2.85
C LEU A 33 -10.97 -7.25 3.80
N ALA A 34 -10.05 -6.28 3.74
CA ALA A 34 -8.79 -6.28 4.48
C ALA A 34 -8.99 -6.18 6.00
N THR A 35 -10.06 -5.54 6.45
CA THR A 35 -10.37 -5.33 7.88
C THR A 35 -11.44 -6.28 8.42
N LYS A 36 -11.97 -7.20 7.61
CA LYS A 36 -13.04 -8.12 8.04
C LYS A 36 -12.54 -8.97 9.20
N GLU A 37 -13.27 -8.94 10.33
CA GLU A 37 -12.97 -9.72 11.56
C GLU A 37 -11.55 -9.46 12.12
N ARG A 38 -10.99 -8.28 11.84
CA ARG A 38 -9.64 -7.85 12.26
C ARG A 38 -9.70 -6.53 13.00
N THR A 39 -8.77 -6.31 13.93
CA THR A 39 -8.60 -5.03 14.62
C THR A 39 -7.55 -4.21 13.86
N VAL A 40 -7.95 -3.11 13.22
CA VAL A 40 -7.00 -2.19 12.59
C VAL A 40 -6.24 -1.42 13.66
N VAL A 41 -4.92 -1.59 13.70
CA VAL A 41 -4.03 -0.87 14.62
C VAL A 41 -3.44 0.36 13.93
N ASN A 42 -2.99 0.19 12.68
CA ASN A 42 -2.50 1.29 11.85
C ASN A 42 -3.05 1.16 10.42
N ALA A 43 -3.33 2.28 9.76
CA ALA A 43 -3.71 2.29 8.36
C ALA A 43 -3.18 3.55 7.68
N TYR A 44 -2.13 3.41 6.87
CA TYR A 44 -1.46 4.51 6.19
C TYR A 44 -1.65 4.43 4.68
N ALA A 45 -2.06 5.55 4.08
CA ALA A 45 -2.09 5.72 2.63
C ALA A 45 -1.06 6.77 2.22
N TYR A 46 -0.08 6.34 1.43
CA TYR A 46 1.08 7.13 1.03
C TYR A 46 0.84 7.75 -0.33
N ALA A 47 0.54 9.05 -0.35
CA ALA A 47 0.19 9.77 -1.57
C ALA A 47 1.12 10.96 -1.84
N ILE A 48 1.19 11.39 -3.09
CA ILE A 48 1.83 12.65 -3.46
C ILE A 48 0.87 13.82 -3.30
N ASN A 49 1.41 15.01 -3.09
CA ASN A 49 0.66 16.26 -3.05
C ASN A 49 1.11 17.20 -4.18
N ARG A 50 0.27 17.33 -5.20
CA ARG A 50 0.38 18.26 -6.35
C ARG A 50 -0.42 19.55 -6.15
N GLY A 51 -1.25 19.62 -5.10
CA GLY A 51 -2.04 20.82 -4.77
C GLY A 51 -3.29 21.04 -5.62
N ASP A 52 -3.65 20.12 -6.52
CA ASP A 52 -4.89 20.22 -7.31
C ASP A 52 -6.13 19.78 -6.52
N GLU A 53 -7.31 20.24 -6.95
CA GLU A 53 -8.56 20.01 -6.22
C GLU A 53 -9.00 18.54 -6.25
N LYS A 54 -8.85 17.87 -7.39
CA LYS A 54 -9.24 16.46 -7.56
C LYS A 54 -8.44 15.56 -6.62
N GLN A 55 -7.17 15.83 -6.46
CA GLN A 55 -6.31 15.07 -5.56
C GLN A 55 -6.66 15.33 -4.10
N ARG A 56 -7.00 16.57 -3.72
CA ARG A 56 -7.51 16.86 -2.37
C ARG A 56 -8.80 16.11 -2.08
N GLN A 57 -9.73 16.06 -3.03
CA GLN A 57 -10.98 15.29 -2.89
C GLN A 57 -10.68 13.80 -2.70
N PHE A 58 -9.79 13.24 -3.51
CA PHE A 58 -9.37 11.84 -3.38
C PHE A 58 -8.71 11.54 -2.02
N GLN A 59 -7.82 12.40 -1.54
CA GLN A 59 -7.22 12.27 -0.21
C GLN A 59 -8.28 12.32 0.91
N ASN A 60 -9.31 13.14 0.77
CA ASN A 60 -10.41 13.19 1.72
C ASN A 60 -11.25 11.91 1.71
N ILE A 61 -11.43 11.28 0.55
CA ILE A 61 -12.08 9.97 0.45
C ILE A 61 -11.27 8.91 1.22
N LEU A 62 -9.95 8.87 1.04
CA LEU A 62 -9.09 7.94 1.79
C LEU A 62 -9.19 8.14 3.32
N ARG A 63 -9.21 9.39 3.77
CA ARG A 63 -9.43 9.71 5.20
C ARG A 63 -10.79 9.25 5.69
N ALA A 64 -11.84 9.45 4.89
CA ALA A 64 -13.20 9.03 5.23
C ALA A 64 -13.35 7.50 5.32
N ILE A 65 -12.54 6.75 4.57
CA ILE A 65 -12.49 5.28 4.63
C ILE A 65 -11.85 4.80 5.95
N GLY A 66 -10.85 5.53 6.45
CA GLY A 66 -10.16 5.20 7.70
C GLY A 66 -8.63 5.26 7.63
N PHE A 67 -8.06 5.69 6.49
CA PHE A 67 -6.62 5.84 6.36
C PHE A 67 -6.13 7.16 6.97
N ASP A 68 -5.00 7.11 7.65
CA ASP A 68 -4.14 8.27 7.85
C ASP A 68 -3.32 8.51 6.56
N VAL A 69 -3.56 9.66 5.92
CA VAL A 69 -3.01 9.98 4.60
C VAL A 69 -1.71 10.74 4.76
N LYS A 70 -0.60 10.06 4.48
CA LYS A 70 0.75 10.65 4.50
C LYS A 70 1.04 11.27 3.13
N LEU A 71 1.36 12.57 3.13
CA LEU A 71 1.56 13.35 1.91
C LEU A 71 3.02 13.75 1.71
N LYS A 72 3.57 13.42 0.54
CA LYS A 72 4.89 13.89 0.13
C LYS A 72 4.74 15.02 -0.89
N PRO A 73 5.44 16.15 -0.72
CA PRO A 73 5.41 17.24 -1.70
C PRO A 73 5.87 16.73 -3.06
N PHE A 74 5.09 16.99 -4.11
CA PHE A 74 5.53 16.70 -5.47
C PHE A 74 6.59 17.73 -5.90
N ILE A 75 7.87 17.32 -5.90
CA ILE A 75 8.97 18.17 -6.36
C ILE A 75 9.37 17.70 -7.75
N GLN A 76 9.04 18.51 -8.76
CA GLN A 76 9.58 18.36 -10.10
C GLN A 76 10.95 19.04 -10.14
N ARG A 77 12.01 18.27 -10.33
CA ARG A 77 13.35 18.83 -10.51
C ARG A 77 13.44 19.59 -11.83
N SER A 78 14.41 20.48 -11.91
CA SER A 78 14.78 21.20 -13.15
C SER A 78 15.20 20.27 -14.29
N ASP A 79 15.58 19.02 -13.99
CA ASP A 79 15.91 17.96 -14.96
C ASP A 79 14.69 17.12 -15.40
N GLY A 80 13.49 17.43 -14.92
CA GLY A 80 12.26 16.71 -15.25
C GLY A 80 12.05 15.39 -14.48
N THR A 81 13.00 14.96 -13.65
CA THR A 81 12.83 13.75 -12.83
C THR A 81 11.90 14.02 -11.64
N ALA A 82 10.91 13.16 -11.47
CA ALA A 82 10.07 13.17 -10.27
C ALA A 82 10.88 12.59 -9.11
N LYS A 83 11.09 13.37 -8.04
CA LYS A 83 11.76 12.84 -6.85
C LYS A 83 10.73 12.24 -5.88
N GLY A 84 11.03 11.03 -5.41
CA GLY A 84 10.64 10.53 -4.11
C GLY A 84 9.39 9.66 -4.12
N ASP A 85 9.58 8.39 -4.46
CA ASP A 85 8.74 7.28 -4.00
C ASP A 85 8.57 7.31 -2.47
N TRP A 86 7.67 6.49 -1.98
CA TRP A 86 7.41 6.37 -0.56
C TRP A 86 8.19 5.23 0.09
N ASP A 87 9.08 4.56 -0.64
CA ASP A 87 9.63 3.26 -0.28
C ASP A 87 10.33 3.28 1.06
N VAL A 88 11.20 4.28 1.29
CA VAL A 88 11.87 4.47 2.58
C VAL A 88 10.87 4.76 3.70
N GLY A 89 9.87 5.62 3.45
CA GLY A 89 8.88 5.97 4.47
C GLY A 89 8.00 4.78 4.86
N ILE A 90 7.49 4.06 3.85
CA ILE A 90 6.74 2.81 4.02
C ILE A 90 7.58 1.80 4.80
N THR A 91 8.84 1.60 4.42
CA THR A 91 9.75 0.65 5.07
C THR A 91 9.90 0.93 6.55
N ILE A 92 10.16 2.20 6.92
CA ILE A 92 10.30 2.59 8.33
C ILE A 92 8.99 2.36 9.10
N ASP A 93 7.87 2.88 8.58
CA ASP A 93 6.58 2.76 9.26
C ASP A 93 6.15 1.28 9.42
N VAL A 94 6.40 0.43 8.42
CA VAL A 94 6.11 -1.01 8.51
C VAL A 94 6.96 -1.67 9.60
N LEU A 95 8.27 -1.42 9.64
CA LEU A 95 9.15 -2.02 10.65
C LEU A 95 8.80 -1.58 12.08
N GLU A 96 8.39 -0.32 12.26
CA GLU A 96 7.95 0.19 13.56
C GLU A 96 6.64 -0.46 14.03
N CYS A 97 5.69 -0.68 13.10
CA CYS A 97 4.38 -1.26 13.39
C CYS A 97 4.37 -2.80 13.48
N ALA A 98 5.38 -3.47 12.91
CA ALA A 98 5.43 -4.92 12.80
C ALA A 98 5.32 -5.62 14.17
N LYS A 99 6.06 -5.14 15.17
CA LYS A 99 6.06 -5.71 16.53
C LYS A 99 4.69 -5.64 17.26
N GLU A 100 3.78 -4.79 16.79
CA GLU A 100 2.48 -4.53 17.42
C GLU A 100 1.31 -5.16 16.65
N SER A 101 1.62 -5.78 15.50
CA SER A 101 0.66 -6.34 14.55
C SER A 101 0.87 -7.84 14.39
N ASP A 102 -0.23 -8.58 14.28
CA ASP A 102 -0.20 -9.99 13.88
C ASP A 102 -0.01 -10.11 12.35
N ILE A 103 -0.57 -9.13 11.61
CA ILE A 103 -0.55 -9.05 10.15
C ILE A 103 -0.15 -7.66 9.68
N ILE A 104 0.79 -7.59 8.74
CA ILE A 104 1.06 -6.42 7.91
C ILE A 104 0.41 -6.64 6.54
N ILE A 105 -0.42 -5.70 6.11
CA ILE A 105 -0.91 -5.63 4.73
C ILE A 105 -0.11 -4.57 3.98
N LEU A 106 0.63 -4.99 2.97
CA LEU A 106 1.33 -4.11 2.04
C LEU A 106 0.59 -4.10 0.70
N VAL A 107 0.10 -2.94 0.28
CA VAL A 107 -0.55 -2.77 -1.02
C VAL A 107 0.42 -2.08 -1.96
N SER A 108 1.25 -2.89 -2.62
CA SER A 108 2.22 -2.50 -3.64
C SER A 108 2.66 -3.72 -4.44
N GLY A 109 3.02 -3.52 -5.70
CA GLY A 109 3.67 -4.51 -6.55
C GLY A 109 5.20 -4.40 -6.60
N ASP A 110 5.80 -3.46 -5.86
CA ASP A 110 7.22 -3.12 -5.98
C ASP A 110 8.15 -4.17 -5.35
N GLY A 111 9.10 -4.66 -6.14
CA GLY A 111 10.06 -5.67 -5.71
C GLY A 111 11.00 -5.19 -4.60
N ASP A 112 11.24 -3.89 -4.47
CA ASP A 112 12.13 -3.34 -3.44
C ASP A 112 11.62 -3.61 -2.00
N PHE A 113 10.34 -3.98 -1.85
CA PHE A 113 9.76 -4.39 -0.58
C PHE A 113 9.95 -5.89 -0.24
N ASP A 114 10.59 -6.71 -1.08
CA ASP A 114 10.77 -8.14 -0.79
C ASP A 114 11.65 -8.39 0.46
N ILE A 115 12.72 -7.60 0.62
CA ILE A 115 13.59 -7.59 1.80
C ILE A 115 12.80 -7.14 3.02
N LEU A 116 11.92 -6.15 2.88
CA LEU A 116 11.05 -5.69 3.96
C LEU A 116 10.12 -6.81 4.42
N ALA A 117 9.40 -7.45 3.49
CA ALA A 117 8.49 -8.54 3.79
C ALA A 117 9.20 -9.70 4.49
N SER A 118 10.36 -10.12 3.98
CA SER A 118 11.17 -11.17 4.59
C SER A 118 11.66 -10.78 5.99
N THR A 119 12.16 -9.56 6.15
CA THR A 119 12.64 -9.03 7.43
C THR A 119 11.53 -9.00 8.48
N VAL A 120 10.32 -8.59 8.09
CA VAL A 120 9.17 -8.53 9.00
C VAL A 120 8.83 -9.92 9.54
N LYS A 121 8.73 -10.91 8.63
CA LYS A 121 8.45 -12.30 9.01
C LYS A 121 9.54 -12.88 9.90
N GLU A 122 10.81 -12.70 9.53
CA GLU A 122 11.95 -13.30 10.23
C GLU A 122 12.19 -12.68 11.61
N LYS A 123 12.10 -11.34 11.73
CA LYS A 123 12.43 -10.65 12.98
C LYS A 123 11.28 -10.59 13.98
N PHE A 124 10.05 -10.50 13.49
CA PHE A 124 8.88 -10.27 14.35
C PHE A 124 7.91 -11.46 14.37
N GLY A 125 8.03 -12.42 13.47
CA GLY A 125 7.05 -13.49 13.31
C GLY A 125 5.70 -13.02 12.76
N THR A 126 5.60 -11.74 12.37
CA THR A 126 4.41 -11.10 11.83
C THR A 126 4.14 -11.58 10.40
N GLN A 127 2.90 -11.91 10.09
CA GLN A 127 2.54 -12.31 8.73
C GLN A 127 2.52 -11.11 7.80
N VAL A 128 2.89 -11.32 6.53
CA VAL A 128 2.85 -10.26 5.52
C VAL A 128 1.89 -10.67 4.41
N GLU A 129 0.79 -9.92 4.26
CA GLU A 129 -0.13 -10.04 3.14
C GLU A 129 0.19 -8.96 2.11
N VAL A 130 0.41 -9.36 0.86
CA VAL A 130 0.66 -8.43 -0.24
C VAL A 130 -0.57 -8.34 -1.13
N TYR A 131 -0.96 -7.11 -1.46
CA TYR A 131 -1.94 -6.83 -2.51
C TYR A 131 -1.25 -6.12 -3.66
N GLY A 132 -1.34 -6.70 -4.86
CA GLY A 132 -0.71 -6.15 -6.06
C GLY A 132 -1.45 -6.57 -7.33
N VAL A 133 -1.20 -5.86 -8.43
CA VAL A 133 -1.65 -6.33 -9.75
C VAL A 133 -0.68 -7.41 -10.21
N GLU A 134 -1.13 -8.66 -10.32
CA GLU A 134 -0.25 -9.83 -10.47
C GLU A 134 0.72 -9.73 -11.66
N ALA A 135 0.23 -9.32 -12.83
CA ALA A 135 1.06 -9.15 -14.01
C ALA A 135 2.14 -8.04 -13.88
N LEU A 136 2.03 -7.18 -12.87
CA LEU A 136 2.92 -6.04 -12.62
C LEU A 136 3.53 -6.07 -11.21
N THR A 137 3.43 -7.20 -10.51
CA THR A 137 4.02 -7.40 -9.19
C THR A 137 5.30 -8.21 -9.33
N ALA A 138 6.36 -7.78 -8.65
CA ALA A 138 7.61 -8.52 -8.64
C ALA A 138 7.41 -9.91 -8.04
N LYS A 139 7.87 -10.95 -8.75
CA LYS A 139 7.78 -12.33 -8.27
C LYS A 139 8.47 -12.52 -6.92
N SER A 140 9.59 -11.84 -6.69
CA SER A 140 10.31 -11.92 -5.41
C SER A 140 9.46 -11.41 -4.24
N LEU A 141 8.67 -10.36 -4.44
CA LEU A 141 7.72 -9.88 -3.42
C LEU A 141 6.59 -10.89 -3.18
N ILE A 142 6.04 -11.51 -4.23
CA ILE A 142 5.02 -12.56 -4.09
C ILE A 142 5.57 -13.73 -3.27
N ASP A 143 6.77 -14.21 -3.61
CA ASP A 143 7.44 -15.32 -2.93
C ASP A 143 7.82 -14.94 -1.48
N ALA A 144 8.13 -13.66 -1.22
CA ALA A 144 8.41 -13.14 0.12
C ALA A 144 7.16 -12.91 0.97
N ALA A 145 5.95 -12.85 0.39
CA ALA A 145 4.72 -12.68 1.16
C ALA A 145 4.35 -13.98 1.92
N THR A 146 3.62 -13.85 3.03
CA THR A 146 2.91 -14.99 3.64
C THR A 146 1.69 -15.36 2.81
N ARG A 147 1.01 -14.35 2.27
CA ARG A 147 -0.14 -14.50 1.38
C ARG A 147 -0.12 -13.40 0.35
N TYR A 148 -0.37 -13.76 -0.89
CA TYR A 148 -0.57 -12.81 -1.98
C TYR A 148 -2.05 -12.74 -2.35
N ASN A 149 -2.56 -11.53 -2.55
CA ASN A 149 -3.93 -11.24 -2.93
C ASN A 149 -3.94 -10.38 -4.20
N PRO A 150 -4.35 -10.92 -5.36
CA PRO A 150 -4.35 -10.16 -6.60
C PRO A 150 -5.37 -9.01 -6.57
N ILE A 151 -4.96 -7.84 -7.06
CA ILE A 151 -5.84 -6.71 -7.33
C ILE A 151 -6.49 -6.94 -8.69
N GLU A 152 -7.73 -7.41 -8.65
CA GLU A 152 -8.54 -7.69 -9.83
C GLU A 152 -10.04 -7.69 -9.48
N GLY A 153 -10.90 -7.91 -10.49
CA GLY A 153 -12.32 -8.18 -10.29
C GLY A 153 -13.03 -7.12 -9.45
N GLU A 154 -13.48 -7.53 -8.24
CA GLU A 154 -14.23 -6.67 -7.32
C GLU A 154 -13.41 -5.57 -6.66
N LEU A 155 -12.07 -5.62 -6.71
CA LEU A 155 -11.19 -4.57 -6.20
C LEU A 155 -11.00 -3.40 -7.18
N LEU A 156 -11.73 -3.40 -8.29
CA LEU A 156 -11.63 -2.38 -9.34
C LEU A 156 -12.98 -1.68 -9.55
N LEU A 157 -12.95 -0.36 -9.78
CA LEU A 157 -14.08 0.49 -10.16
C LEU A 157 -14.31 0.50 -11.68
#